data_AF-A0A0F4TVV9-F1
#
_entry.id   AF-A0A0F4TVV9-F1
#
_cell.length_a   1.000
_cell.length_b   1.000
_cell.length_c   1.000
_cell.angle_alpha   90.00
_cell.angle_beta   90.00
_cell.angle_gamma   90.00
#
_symmetry.space_group_name_H-M   'P 1'
#
loop_
_entity.id
_entity.type
_entity.pdbx_description
1 polymer ?
#
loop_
_entity_poly.entity_id
_entity_poly.type
_entity_poly.pdbx_seq_one_letter_code
_entity_poly.pdbx_strand_id
1 'polypeptide(L)'
;MQRVIRDAQATPEGMSALQAKVALIQKHFPPTVASLFAIPRMGSGDVLEWWTELGGQPTPYADLNEDAQRRLLETYEVRQTSLGQLADELRKRGQPTEAQDLRSLLGTPELDKLYSLNGEPLVVRWNLRPPKPIVPPVVPVVPVVPPSRRGWWIAAALLALLLLLLALWLWWFLHREPVVVVPPVAPVAPVVTPVEKPVEPVPEPVPEPAVEPEPVPEPEPVPEPKPVPPPKPVPPPKPVVAAPPPPPPPPPAPTLDNYACRKKAPDAVPPQFVVVLDTSGSMDLNIKSVKSDEDWFFGNEMNKYLDPNRTMQIFAKPSRMDVAKDSLAGMINGLDPKIDTRLITFAGCERTPDQGVFKFGDRQRLINGIRGLVPNDGTPLADSLAYAASKVDGRNNDAVIVMFVDGEDGCQKDACAVSRRIAREQPRLRVNVVKIGAGGPSRCIAENTGGRVYNSTNAAELGSQLKQATKEVSSNAKCN
;
A
#
# COMPACT_ATOMS: atom_id res chain seq x y z
N MET A 1 -7.55 -15.59 1.26
CA MET A 1 -8.93 -15.34 1.75
C MET A 1 -8.93 -15.20 3.25
N GLN A 2 -9.71 -14.28 3.78
CA GLN A 2 -9.91 -14.08 5.21
C GLN A 2 -11.41 -13.95 5.54
N ARG A 3 -11.79 -14.28 6.77
CA ARG A 3 -13.16 -14.14 7.27
C ARG A 3 -13.36 -12.74 7.81
N VAL A 4 -14.44 -12.08 7.40
CA VAL A 4 -14.78 -10.71 7.78
C VAL A 4 -15.71 -10.72 8.98
N ILE A 5 -16.84 -11.41 8.88
CA ILE A 5 -17.79 -11.57 9.98
C ILE A 5 -18.34 -13.00 10.04
N ARG A 6 -18.73 -13.40 11.25
CA ARG A 6 -19.53 -14.60 11.51
C ARG A 6 -20.95 -14.15 11.86
N ASP A 7 -21.92 -14.55 11.06
CA ASP A 7 -23.29 -14.08 11.13
C ASP A 7 -24.19 -15.10 11.83
N ALA A 8 -24.23 -15.01 13.16
CA ALA A 8 -25.00 -15.93 14.00
C ALA A 8 -26.53 -15.81 13.83
N GLN A 9 -27.02 -14.79 13.13
CA GLN A 9 -28.44 -14.53 12.92
C GLN A 9 -28.95 -14.96 11.53
N ALA A 10 -28.05 -15.37 10.64
CA ALA A 10 -28.45 -15.80 9.30
C ALA A 10 -28.90 -17.27 9.31
N THR A 11 -30.05 -17.56 8.69
CA THR A 11 -30.53 -18.92 8.50
C THR A 11 -29.85 -19.56 7.27
N PRO A 12 -29.63 -20.89 7.24
CA PRO A 12 -29.06 -21.59 6.08
C PRO A 12 -29.93 -21.49 4.80
N GLU A 13 -31.20 -21.12 4.97
CA GLU A 13 -32.17 -20.94 3.90
C GLU A 13 -31.78 -19.76 2.99
N GLY A 14 -31.52 -20.03 1.70
CA GLY A 14 -31.10 -19.02 0.72
C GLY A 14 -29.60 -18.99 0.42
N MET A 15 -28.80 -19.83 1.09
CA MET A 15 -27.36 -19.95 0.84
C MET A 15 -26.99 -20.40 -0.57
N SER A 16 -27.73 -21.37 -1.12
CA SER A 16 -27.52 -21.86 -2.49
C SER A 16 -27.76 -20.75 -3.52
N ALA A 17 -28.77 -19.91 -3.30
CA ALA A 17 -29.05 -18.74 -4.14
C ALA A 17 -27.94 -17.68 -4.05
N LEU A 18 -27.39 -17.43 -2.85
CA LEU A 18 -26.26 -16.53 -2.67
C LEU A 18 -25.00 -17.06 -3.36
N GLN A 19 -24.67 -18.36 -3.20
CA GLN A 19 -23.52 -18.98 -3.85
C GLN A 19 -23.63 -18.99 -5.38
N ALA A 20 -24.83 -19.24 -5.91
CA ALA A 20 -25.08 -19.15 -7.36
C ALA A 20 -24.85 -17.73 -7.88
N LYS A 21 -25.27 -16.70 -7.15
CA LYS A 21 -24.99 -15.30 -7.50
C LYS A 21 -23.50 -14.97 -7.43
N VAL A 22 -22.77 -15.43 -6.41
CA VAL A 22 -21.30 -15.25 -6.36
C VAL A 22 -20.63 -15.92 -7.55
N ALA A 23 -21.04 -17.14 -7.90
CA ALA A 23 -20.49 -17.84 -9.07
C ALA A 23 -20.77 -17.06 -10.37
N LEU A 24 -21.95 -16.46 -10.50
CA LEU A 24 -22.28 -15.60 -11.64
C LEU A 24 -21.37 -14.35 -11.67
N ILE A 25 -21.17 -13.70 -10.53
CA ILE A 25 -20.27 -12.54 -10.43
C ILE A 25 -18.84 -12.96 -10.82
N GLN A 26 -18.29 -14.02 -10.22
CA GLN A 26 -16.91 -14.46 -10.50
C GLN A 26 -16.69 -14.96 -11.92
N LYS A 27 -17.72 -15.51 -12.57
CA LYS A 27 -17.67 -15.97 -13.97
C LYS A 27 -17.58 -14.80 -14.95
N HIS A 28 -18.23 -13.67 -14.64
CA HIS A 28 -18.39 -12.56 -15.58
C HIS A 28 -17.56 -11.32 -15.23
N PHE A 29 -17.03 -11.22 -14.01
CA PHE A 29 -16.26 -10.05 -13.56
C PHE A 29 -14.78 -10.35 -13.33
N PRO A 30 -13.90 -9.37 -13.62
CA PRO A 30 -12.55 -9.35 -13.07
C PRO A 30 -12.58 -9.40 -11.53
N PRO A 31 -11.53 -9.92 -10.89
CA PRO A 31 -11.45 -10.00 -9.42
C PRO A 31 -11.72 -8.68 -8.70
N THR A 32 -11.41 -7.54 -9.33
CA THR A 32 -11.64 -6.19 -8.78
C THR A 32 -13.12 -5.90 -8.52
N VAL A 33 -14.02 -6.18 -9.46
CA VAL A 33 -15.47 -5.96 -9.27
C VAL A 33 -16.11 -7.10 -8.48
N ALA A 34 -15.63 -8.34 -8.68
CA ALA A 34 -16.09 -9.49 -7.90
C ALA A 34 -15.78 -9.34 -6.40
N SER A 35 -14.70 -8.64 -6.06
CA SER A 35 -14.31 -8.37 -4.67
C SER A 35 -15.23 -7.42 -3.90
N LEU A 36 -16.16 -6.74 -4.58
CA LEU A 36 -17.14 -5.85 -3.92
C LEU A 36 -18.08 -6.61 -2.98
N PHE A 37 -18.37 -7.88 -3.27
CA PHE A 37 -19.32 -8.68 -2.52
C PHE A 37 -18.60 -9.79 -1.76
N ALA A 38 -18.83 -9.88 -0.45
CA ALA A 38 -18.26 -10.95 0.35
C ALA A 38 -18.85 -12.32 -0.03
N ILE A 39 -18.02 -13.36 0.03
CA ILE A 39 -18.36 -14.74 -0.33
C ILE A 39 -19.00 -15.42 0.90
N PRO A 40 -20.25 -15.90 0.81
CA PRO A 40 -20.91 -16.60 1.90
C PRO A 40 -20.46 -18.06 1.98
N ARG A 41 -20.06 -18.51 3.17
CA ARG A 41 -19.64 -19.89 3.45
C ARG A 41 -20.27 -20.40 4.73
N MET A 42 -20.49 -21.72 4.81
CA MET A 42 -20.84 -22.36 6.08
C MET A 42 -19.58 -22.58 6.90
N GLY A 43 -19.55 -21.99 8.10
CA GLY A 43 -18.54 -22.24 9.11
C GLY A 43 -18.91 -23.41 10.02
N SER A 44 -18.14 -23.59 11.09
CA SER A 44 -18.47 -24.59 12.11
C SER A 44 -19.76 -24.26 12.87
N GLY A 45 -20.62 -25.27 13.03
CA GLY A 45 -21.91 -25.15 13.73
C GLY A 45 -23.04 -24.53 12.91
N ASP A 46 -23.06 -24.73 11.59
CA ASP A 46 -24.08 -24.23 10.65
C ASP A 46 -24.28 -22.70 10.67
N VAL A 47 -23.25 -21.97 11.09
CA VAL A 47 -23.26 -20.51 11.12
C VAL A 47 -22.73 -19.96 9.80
N LEU A 48 -23.45 -19.00 9.22
CA LEU A 48 -23.00 -18.28 8.03
C LEU A 48 -21.77 -17.44 8.34
N GLU A 49 -20.75 -17.55 7.50
CA GLU A 49 -19.55 -16.72 7.55
C GLU A 49 -19.39 -15.96 6.23
N TRP A 50 -19.00 -14.69 6.32
CA TRP A 50 -18.71 -13.84 5.18
C TRP A 50 -17.20 -13.73 4.98
N TRP A 51 -16.73 -14.10 3.80
CA TRP A 51 -15.31 -14.21 3.45
C TRP A 51 -14.93 -13.26 2.33
N THR A 52 -13.67 -12.86 2.27
CA THR A 52 -13.14 -12.04 1.18
C THR A 52 -11.74 -12.48 0.77
N GLU A 53 -11.40 -12.24 -0.49
CA GLU A 53 -10.04 -12.40 -1.01
C GLU A 53 -9.17 -11.16 -0.76
N LEU A 54 -9.80 -10.01 -0.51
CA LEU A 54 -9.11 -8.77 -0.18
C LEU A 54 -8.28 -8.93 1.09
N GLY A 55 -7.07 -8.38 1.07
CA GLY A 55 -6.21 -8.29 2.26
C GLY A 55 -6.50 -7.01 3.07
N GLY A 56 -5.93 -6.93 4.26
CA GLY A 56 -6.12 -5.79 5.18
C GLY A 56 -7.10 -6.10 6.30
N GLN A 57 -7.07 -5.31 7.37
CA GLN A 57 -8.02 -5.47 8.46
C GLN A 57 -9.39 -4.93 8.02
N PRO A 58 -10.49 -5.70 8.19
CA PRO A 58 -11.83 -5.18 7.91
C PRO A 58 -12.20 -4.11 8.92
N THR A 59 -12.45 -2.89 8.44
CA THR A 59 -12.92 -1.77 9.25
C THR A 59 -14.36 -1.43 8.84
N PRO A 60 -15.34 -1.46 9.77
CA PRO A 60 -16.70 -1.02 9.48
C PRO A 60 -16.73 0.41 8.93
N TYR A 61 -17.64 0.72 8.01
CA TYR A 61 -17.77 2.06 7.45
C TYR A 61 -17.94 3.15 8.52
N ALA A 62 -18.70 2.85 9.58
CA ALA A 62 -18.94 3.76 10.70
C ALA A 62 -17.66 4.14 11.46
N ASP A 63 -16.62 3.31 11.40
CA ASP A 63 -15.36 3.52 12.12
C ASP A 63 -14.31 4.27 11.28
N LEU A 64 -14.65 4.61 10.03
CA LEU A 64 -13.78 5.37 9.12
C LEU A 64 -13.91 6.88 9.35
N ASN A 65 -12.84 7.62 9.09
CA ASN A 65 -12.89 9.09 9.04
C ASN A 65 -13.66 9.58 7.78
N GLU A 66 -14.09 10.85 7.79
CA GLU A 66 -14.94 11.42 6.72
C GLU A 66 -14.33 11.32 5.32
N ASP A 67 -13.01 11.50 5.19
CA ASP A 67 -12.31 11.40 3.90
C ASP A 67 -12.30 9.96 3.38
N ALA A 68 -12.01 9.00 4.27
CA ALA A 68 -12.04 7.58 3.94
C ALA A 68 -13.46 7.12 3.61
N GLN A 69 -14.48 7.62 4.33
CA GLN A 69 -15.89 7.36 4.03
C GLN A 69 -16.28 7.84 2.63
N ARG A 70 -15.96 9.09 2.28
CA ARG A 70 -16.23 9.65 0.95
C ARG A 70 -15.60 8.81 -0.16
N ARG A 71 -14.30 8.51 -0.04
CA ARG A 71 -13.57 7.71 -1.04
C ARG A 71 -14.10 6.28 -1.18
N LEU A 72 -14.52 5.68 -0.07
CA LEU A 72 -15.10 4.34 -0.08
C LEU A 72 -16.43 4.31 -0.83
N LEU A 73 -17.27 5.35 -0.65
CA LEU A 73 -18.54 5.49 -1.36
C LEU A 73 -18.33 5.79 -2.85
N GLU A 74 -17.38 6.65 -3.21
CA GLU A 74 -17.03 6.90 -4.62
C GLU A 74 -16.60 5.60 -5.32
N THR A 75 -15.74 4.82 -4.66
CA THR A 75 -15.29 3.53 -5.19
C THR A 75 -16.44 2.53 -5.30
N TYR A 76 -17.36 2.53 -4.33
CA TYR A 76 -18.57 1.72 -4.37
C TYR A 76 -19.44 2.07 -5.60
N GLU A 77 -19.70 3.35 -5.84
CA GLU A 77 -20.50 3.84 -6.97
C GLU A 77 -19.89 3.48 -8.32
N VAL A 78 -18.57 3.62 -8.47
CA VAL A 78 -17.85 3.21 -9.69
C VAL A 78 -18.05 1.72 -9.95
N ARG A 79 -17.89 0.86 -8.93
CA ARG A 79 -18.07 -0.59 -9.08
C ARG A 79 -19.52 -0.98 -9.37
N GLN A 80 -20.50 -0.28 -8.78
CA GLN A 80 -21.93 -0.45 -9.06
C GLN A 80 -22.28 -0.06 -10.51
N THR A 81 -21.66 1.00 -11.04
CA THR A 81 -21.85 1.43 -12.43
C THR A 81 -21.36 0.37 -13.41
N SER A 82 -20.17 -0.19 -13.17
CA SER A 82 -19.62 -1.30 -13.97
C SER A 82 -20.51 -2.54 -13.94
N LEU A 83 -21.09 -2.86 -12.77
CA LEU A 83 -22.06 -3.95 -12.61
C LEU A 83 -23.33 -3.72 -13.43
N GLY A 84 -23.82 -2.48 -13.48
CA GLY A 84 -24.98 -2.09 -14.30
C GLY A 84 -24.72 -2.21 -15.80
N GLN A 85 -23.57 -1.72 -16.27
CA GLN A 85 -23.18 -1.81 -17.69
C GLN A 85 -23.09 -3.27 -18.16
N LEU A 86 -22.53 -4.15 -17.35
CA LEU A 86 -22.46 -5.57 -17.70
C LEU A 86 -23.85 -6.21 -17.74
N ALA A 87 -24.72 -5.90 -16.77
CA ALA A 87 -26.09 -6.41 -16.79
C ALA A 87 -26.85 -5.95 -18.05
N ASP A 88 -26.56 -4.75 -18.58
CA ASP A 88 -27.08 -4.31 -19.87
C ASP A 88 -26.51 -5.10 -21.05
N GLU A 89 -25.22 -5.41 -21.03
CA GLU A 89 -24.57 -6.19 -22.07
C GLU A 89 -25.04 -7.64 -22.12
N LEU A 90 -25.16 -8.31 -20.96
CA LEU A 90 -25.70 -9.68 -20.89
C LEU A 90 -27.13 -9.75 -21.44
N ARG A 91 -27.95 -8.74 -21.14
CA ARG A 91 -29.31 -8.64 -21.71
C ARG A 91 -29.27 -8.53 -23.24
N LYS A 92 -28.37 -7.71 -23.80
CA LYS A 92 -28.18 -7.59 -25.25
C LYS A 92 -27.69 -8.89 -25.91
N ARG A 93 -26.91 -9.69 -25.18
CA ARG A 93 -26.38 -11.00 -25.62
C ARG A 93 -27.37 -12.16 -25.46
N GLY A 94 -28.63 -11.88 -25.10
CA GLY A 94 -29.66 -12.91 -24.95
C GLY A 94 -29.60 -13.68 -23.62
N GLN A 95 -28.97 -13.11 -22.58
CA GLN A 95 -28.89 -13.68 -21.22
C GLN A 95 -29.73 -12.86 -20.22
N PRO A 96 -31.07 -12.81 -20.35
CA PRO A 96 -31.92 -11.94 -19.55
C PRO A 96 -31.99 -12.34 -18.07
N THR A 97 -31.91 -13.63 -17.77
CA THR A 97 -31.95 -14.14 -16.38
C THR A 97 -30.69 -13.73 -15.61
N GLU A 98 -29.51 -13.97 -16.18
CA GLU A 98 -28.23 -13.57 -15.58
C GLU A 98 -28.15 -12.03 -15.43
N ALA A 99 -28.63 -11.28 -16.43
CA ALA A 99 -28.74 -9.83 -16.35
C ALA A 99 -29.66 -9.36 -15.21
N GLN A 100 -30.79 -10.03 -14.98
CA GLN A 100 -31.71 -9.70 -13.90
C GLN A 100 -31.11 -10.02 -12.53
N ASP A 101 -30.38 -11.14 -12.42
CA ASP A 101 -29.68 -11.52 -11.20
C ASP A 101 -28.59 -10.50 -10.83
N LEU A 102 -27.79 -10.03 -11.79
CA LEU A 102 -26.82 -8.96 -11.55
C LEU A 102 -27.48 -7.62 -11.19
N ARG A 103 -28.59 -7.27 -11.85
CA ARG A 103 -29.35 -6.07 -11.50
C ARG A 103 -29.89 -6.08 -10.08
N SER A 104 -30.24 -7.25 -9.54
CA SER A 104 -30.72 -7.37 -8.16
C SER A 104 -29.67 -7.01 -7.10
N LEU A 105 -28.40 -6.89 -7.49
CA LEU A 105 -27.29 -6.46 -6.64
C LEU A 105 -27.02 -4.95 -6.74
N LEU A 106 -27.69 -4.26 -7.66
CA LEU A 106 -27.59 -2.81 -7.79
C LEU A 106 -28.40 -2.12 -6.70
N GLY A 107 -27.80 -1.12 -6.05
CA GLY A 107 -28.50 -0.36 -5.03
C GLY A 107 -27.62 0.65 -4.32
N THR A 108 -28.25 1.41 -3.42
CA THR A 108 -27.54 2.29 -2.48
C THR A 108 -26.81 1.45 -1.43
N PRO A 109 -25.59 1.84 -1.01
CA PRO A 109 -24.86 1.09 -0.01
C PRO A 109 -25.57 1.15 1.35
N GLU A 110 -25.89 -0.02 1.90
CA GLU A 110 -26.30 -0.16 3.29
C GLU A 110 -25.06 0.00 4.19
N LEU A 111 -24.91 1.17 4.82
CA LEU A 111 -23.66 1.58 5.48
C LEU A 111 -23.27 0.67 6.65
N ASP A 112 -24.24 0.05 7.33
CA ASP A 112 -24.03 -0.94 8.40
C ASP A 112 -23.51 -2.29 7.89
N LYS A 113 -23.60 -2.52 6.58
CA LYS A 113 -23.13 -3.71 5.87
C LYS A 113 -21.87 -3.45 5.04
N LEU A 114 -21.34 -2.23 5.06
CA LEU A 114 -20.20 -1.80 4.28
C LEU A 114 -18.93 -1.79 5.14
N TYR A 115 -17.88 -2.42 4.63
CA TYR A 115 -16.56 -2.48 5.25
C TYR A 115 -15.51 -1.93 4.28
N SER A 116 -14.47 -1.32 4.85
CA SER A 116 -13.24 -0.98 4.14
C SER A 116 -12.16 -2.01 4.44
N LEU A 117 -11.52 -2.52 3.39
CA LEU A 117 -10.31 -3.33 3.48
C LEU A 117 -9.21 -2.66 2.66
N ASN A 118 -8.27 -1.99 3.35
CA ASN A 118 -7.23 -1.17 2.71
C ASN A 118 -7.78 -0.11 1.74
N GLY A 119 -8.96 0.45 2.02
CA GLY A 119 -9.61 1.44 1.16
C GLY A 119 -10.55 0.85 0.10
N GLU A 120 -10.63 -0.48 -0.02
CA GLU A 120 -11.55 -1.15 -0.94
C GLU A 120 -12.91 -1.43 -0.29
N PRO A 121 -14.04 -1.13 -0.96
CA PRO A 121 -15.36 -1.40 -0.44
C PRO A 121 -15.68 -2.90 -0.51
N LEU A 122 -16.18 -3.43 0.60
CA LEU A 122 -16.71 -4.77 0.70
C LEU A 122 -18.08 -4.74 1.36
N VAL A 123 -19.08 -5.26 0.63
CA VAL A 123 -20.44 -5.45 1.14
C VAL A 123 -20.56 -6.86 1.71
N VAL A 124 -21.00 -6.96 2.95
CA VAL A 124 -21.45 -8.21 3.58
C VAL A 124 -22.97 -8.23 3.63
N ARG A 125 -23.60 -9.39 3.89
CA ARG A 125 -25.06 -9.47 4.08
C ARG A 125 -25.88 -8.93 2.90
N TRP A 126 -25.29 -8.91 1.72
CA TRP A 126 -25.97 -8.53 0.50
C TRP A 126 -27.05 -9.57 0.18
N ASN A 127 -28.21 -9.12 -0.30
CA ASN A 127 -29.33 -9.98 -0.70
C ASN A 127 -29.96 -10.82 0.44
N LEU A 128 -29.65 -10.52 1.71
CA LEU A 128 -30.46 -10.95 2.86
C LEU A 128 -31.60 -9.94 3.07
N ARG A 129 -32.85 -10.42 3.06
CA ARG A 129 -33.97 -9.57 3.49
C ARG A 129 -33.75 -9.23 4.97
N PRO A 130 -34.03 -7.99 5.40
CA PRO A 130 -34.07 -7.71 6.83
C PRO A 130 -35.00 -8.73 7.49
N PRO A 131 -34.61 -9.35 8.62
CA PRO A 131 -35.48 -10.28 9.31
C PRO A 131 -36.82 -9.60 9.55
N LYS A 132 -37.92 -10.31 9.27
CA LYS A 132 -39.27 -9.84 9.63
C LYS A 132 -39.18 -9.39 11.08
N PRO A 133 -39.46 -8.12 11.43
CA PRO A 133 -39.33 -7.67 12.81
C PRO A 133 -40.11 -8.64 13.67
N ILE A 134 -39.38 -9.40 14.50
CA ILE A 134 -40.00 -10.21 15.54
C ILE A 134 -40.66 -9.15 16.41
N VAL A 135 -42.00 -9.07 16.32
CA VAL A 135 -42.78 -8.19 17.16
C VAL A 135 -42.36 -8.54 18.59
N PRO A 136 -41.65 -7.66 19.31
CA PRO A 136 -41.30 -7.97 20.69
C PRO A 136 -42.62 -8.19 21.45
N PRO A 137 -42.66 -9.11 22.43
CA PRO A 137 -43.83 -9.18 23.31
C PRO A 137 -44.08 -7.77 23.84
N VAL A 138 -45.31 -7.29 23.69
CA VAL A 138 -45.74 -5.96 24.11
C VAL A 138 -45.33 -5.76 25.56
N VAL A 139 -44.23 -5.07 25.79
CA VAL A 139 -43.89 -4.57 27.12
C VAL A 139 -44.72 -3.30 27.28
N PRO A 140 -45.64 -3.23 28.27
CA PRO A 140 -46.43 -2.03 28.47
C PRO A 140 -45.51 -0.84 28.70
N VAL A 141 -45.64 0.16 27.85
CA VAL A 141 -44.87 1.41 27.90
C VAL A 141 -45.18 2.09 29.23
N VAL A 142 -44.17 2.20 30.10
CA VAL A 142 -44.26 3.04 31.30
C VAL A 142 -44.31 4.50 30.83
N PRO A 143 -45.30 5.31 31.27
CA PRO A 143 -45.44 6.67 30.80
C PRO A 143 -44.23 7.52 31.20
N VAL A 144 -43.58 8.12 30.20
CA VAL A 144 -42.48 9.07 30.39
C VAL A 144 -43.04 10.36 31.01
N VAL A 145 -42.58 10.68 32.21
CA VAL A 145 -42.92 11.93 32.92
C VAL A 145 -42.22 13.10 32.20
N PRO A 146 -42.91 14.20 31.86
CA PRO A 146 -42.28 15.34 31.19
C PRO A 146 -41.25 16.02 32.10
N PRO A 147 -40.13 16.54 31.56
CA PRO A 147 -39.08 17.16 32.35
C PRO A 147 -39.58 18.44 33.03
N SER A 148 -39.12 18.67 34.27
CA SER A 148 -39.58 19.80 35.09
C SER A 148 -39.15 21.16 34.51
N ARG A 149 -40.05 22.15 34.59
CA ARG A 149 -39.91 23.53 34.10
C ARG A 149 -38.76 24.37 34.71
N ARG A 150 -37.90 23.80 35.56
CA ARG A 150 -36.81 24.55 36.23
C ARG A 150 -35.57 24.79 35.35
N GLY A 151 -35.29 23.91 34.37
CA GLY A 151 -34.08 24.02 33.54
C GLY A 151 -34.11 25.14 32.49
N TRP A 152 -35.31 25.51 32.01
CA TRP A 152 -35.46 26.52 30.97
C TRP A 152 -35.13 27.94 31.45
N TRP A 153 -35.43 28.26 32.72
CA TRP A 153 -35.10 29.56 33.31
C TRP A 153 -33.59 29.76 33.47
N ILE A 154 -32.84 28.69 33.75
CA ILE A 154 -31.37 28.75 33.85
C ILE A 154 -30.76 28.99 32.46
N ALA A 155 -31.26 28.29 31.44
CA ALA A 155 -30.82 28.51 30.06
C ALA A 155 -31.13 29.92 29.56
N ALA A 156 -32.32 30.46 29.87
CA ALA A 156 -32.70 31.82 29.53
C ALA A 156 -31.86 32.87 30.27
N ALA A 157 -31.55 32.65 31.54
CA ALA A 157 -30.68 33.55 32.33
C ALA A 157 -29.24 33.57 31.80
N LEU A 158 -28.69 32.41 31.40
CA LEU A 158 -27.36 32.32 30.79
C LEU A 158 -27.29 33.02 29.44
N LEU A 159 -28.35 32.91 28.61
CA LEU A 159 -28.43 33.61 27.33
C LEU A 159 -28.48 35.13 27.52
N ALA A 160 -29.26 35.61 28.50
CA ALA A 160 -29.36 37.03 28.81
C ALA A 160 -28.03 37.60 29.33
N LEU A 161 -27.31 36.85 30.18
CA LEU A 161 -25.99 37.23 30.67
C LEU A 161 -24.98 37.35 29.51
N LEU A 162 -25.00 36.39 28.58
CA LEU A 162 -24.12 36.38 27.41
C LEU A 162 -24.36 37.61 26.51
N LEU A 163 -25.62 37.96 26.26
CA LEU A 163 -25.98 39.14 25.47
C LEU A 163 -25.55 40.45 26.16
N LEU A 164 -25.65 40.53 27.49
CA LEU A 164 -25.24 41.70 28.26
C LEU A 164 -23.72 41.90 28.23
N LEU A 165 -22.95 40.81 28.35
CA LEU A 165 -21.49 40.86 28.19
C LEU A 165 -21.07 41.30 26.78
N LEU A 166 -21.79 40.83 25.75
CA LEU A 166 -21.53 41.21 24.36
C LEU A 166 -21.83 42.69 24.11
N ALA A 167 -22.91 43.22 24.70
CA ALA A 167 -23.24 44.64 24.64
C ALA A 167 -22.20 45.52 25.36
N LEU A 168 -21.72 45.10 26.54
CA LEU A 168 -20.64 45.79 27.26
C LEU A 168 -19.32 45.79 26.48
N TRP A 169 -19.00 44.67 25.83
CA TRP A 169 -17.81 44.55 24.99
C TRP A 169 -17.87 45.47 23.77
N LEU A 170 -19.01 45.50 23.08
CA LEU A 170 -19.27 46.43 21.97
C LEU A 170 -19.21 47.89 22.41
N TRP A 171 -19.78 48.22 23.57
CA TRP A 171 -19.72 49.57 24.13
C TRP A 171 -18.28 50.01 24.42
N TRP A 172 -17.48 49.13 25.04
CA TRP A 172 -16.06 49.38 25.30
C TRP A 172 -15.27 49.58 24.00
N PHE A 173 -15.55 48.78 22.97
CA PHE A 173 -14.87 48.89 21.67
C PHE A 173 -15.21 50.19 20.95
N LEU A 174 -16.46 50.66 21.03
CA LEU A 174 -16.93 51.90 20.40
C LEU A 174 -16.45 53.17 21.12
N HIS A 175 -16.07 53.09 22.40
CA HIS A 175 -15.58 54.23 23.19
C HIS A 175 -14.05 54.24 23.32
N ARG A 176 -13.35 53.42 22.53
CA ARG A 176 -11.89 53.39 22.50
C ARG A 176 -11.38 54.49 21.58
N GLU A 177 -10.92 55.60 22.16
CA GLU A 177 -10.34 56.70 21.37
C GLU A 177 -9.07 56.24 20.62
N PRO A 178 -8.89 56.64 19.36
CA PRO A 178 -7.74 56.25 18.56
C PRO A 178 -6.48 56.95 19.08
N VAL A 179 -5.50 56.17 19.56
CA VAL A 179 -4.16 56.66 19.86
C VAL A 179 -3.49 57.05 18.54
N VAL A 180 -3.34 58.35 18.30
CA VAL A 180 -2.65 58.91 17.14
C VAL A 180 -1.15 58.64 17.29
N VAL A 181 -0.64 57.67 16.55
CA VAL A 181 0.80 57.44 16.38
C VAL A 181 1.31 58.41 15.31
N VAL A 182 2.11 59.39 15.71
CA VAL A 182 2.79 60.31 14.79
C VAL A 182 3.98 59.57 14.14
N PRO A 183 4.08 59.49 12.81
CA PRO A 183 5.25 58.91 12.15
C PRO A 183 6.45 59.88 12.17
N PRO A 184 7.70 59.39 12.31
CA PRO A 184 8.88 60.25 12.17
C PRO A 184 9.14 60.60 10.70
N VAL A 185 9.43 61.87 10.47
CA VAL A 185 9.76 62.47 9.17
C VAL A 185 11.17 62.05 8.74
N ALA A 186 11.28 61.45 7.56
CA ALA A 186 12.54 61.27 6.85
C ALA A 186 12.85 62.54 6.02
N PRO A 187 14.05 63.15 6.10
CA PRO A 187 14.40 64.26 5.24
C PRO A 187 14.85 63.78 3.85
N VAL A 188 14.23 64.39 2.84
CA VAL A 188 14.49 64.23 1.41
C VAL A 188 15.74 65.02 1.01
N ALA A 189 16.61 64.41 0.21
CA ALA A 189 17.85 64.97 -0.34
C ALA A 189 17.61 66.13 -1.33
N PRO A 190 18.55 67.08 -1.48
CA PRO A 190 18.63 67.93 -2.66
C PRO A 190 19.68 67.41 -3.67
N VAL A 191 19.28 67.44 -4.94
CA VAL A 191 20.10 67.27 -6.14
C VAL A 191 20.89 68.57 -6.44
N VAL A 192 22.01 68.46 -7.19
CA VAL A 192 22.84 69.47 -7.94
C VAL A 192 24.32 69.25 -7.52
N THR A 193 25.36 68.97 -8.33
CA THR A 193 25.76 69.03 -9.76
C THR A 193 27.06 68.19 -9.95
N PRO A 194 27.50 67.82 -11.18
CA PRO A 194 28.67 66.97 -11.43
C PRO A 194 30.01 67.74 -11.57
N VAL A 195 31.13 67.01 -11.73
CA VAL A 195 32.59 67.39 -11.90
C VAL A 195 33.39 67.01 -10.63
N GLU A 196 34.52 66.29 -10.56
CA GLU A 196 35.66 65.93 -11.44
C GLU A 196 36.36 64.64 -10.91
N LYS A 197 37.16 63.96 -11.75
CA LYS A 197 38.07 62.80 -11.47
C LYS A 197 39.24 63.16 -10.49
N PRO A 198 40.23 62.28 -10.18
CA PRO A 198 40.28 60.85 -9.77
C PRO A 198 41.24 60.65 -8.54
N VAL A 199 41.55 59.40 -8.12
CA VAL A 199 42.89 58.87 -7.68
C VAL A 199 42.75 57.65 -6.72
N GLU A 200 43.51 56.60 -7.05
CA GLU A 200 43.87 55.33 -6.39
C GLU A 200 44.53 55.46 -4.98
N PRO A 201 45.14 54.41 -4.33
CA PRO A 201 44.66 53.07 -3.93
C PRO A 201 45.17 52.59 -2.52
N VAL A 202 44.77 51.36 -2.07
CA VAL A 202 45.58 50.34 -1.29
C VAL A 202 45.92 50.66 0.21
N PRO A 203 46.20 49.70 1.15
CA PRO A 203 45.59 48.39 1.52
C PRO A 203 45.57 48.08 3.07
N GLU A 204 45.08 46.88 3.46
CA GLU A 204 45.57 45.95 4.54
C GLU A 204 45.48 46.33 6.07
N PRO A 205 45.69 45.40 7.05
CA PRO A 205 44.79 44.28 7.44
C PRO A 205 44.75 43.93 8.98
N VAL A 206 44.05 42.83 9.36
CA VAL A 206 44.26 41.94 10.57
C VAL A 206 43.95 42.54 11.99
N PRO A 207 43.70 41.78 13.10
CA PRO A 207 43.45 40.33 13.38
C PRO A 207 42.19 40.00 14.25
N GLU A 208 41.90 38.69 14.40
CA GLU A 208 41.14 38.04 15.51
C GLU A 208 41.89 38.13 16.86
N PRO A 209 41.29 37.79 18.03
CA PRO A 209 41.45 36.40 18.52
C PRO A 209 40.42 35.85 19.54
N ALA A 210 40.54 34.52 19.75
CA ALA A 210 40.49 33.78 21.04
C ALA A 210 39.12 33.41 21.68
N VAL A 211 38.68 32.13 21.71
CA VAL A 211 39.14 30.94 22.51
C VAL A 211 38.39 30.87 23.88
N GLU A 212 37.71 29.80 24.33
CA GLU A 212 38.17 28.49 24.90
C GLU A 212 36.90 27.64 25.35
N PRO A 213 36.97 26.43 25.98
CA PRO A 213 36.29 25.20 25.50
C PRO A 213 35.55 24.35 26.58
N GLU A 214 35.01 23.18 26.14
CA GLU A 214 34.86 21.86 26.82
C GLU A 214 34.10 21.69 28.19
N PRO A 215 33.59 20.49 28.60
CA PRO A 215 34.01 19.11 28.27
C PRO A 215 32.90 18.02 28.08
N VAL A 216 33.36 16.77 27.97
CA VAL A 216 32.76 15.44 27.61
C VAL A 216 32.83 14.49 28.88
N PRO A 217 32.42 13.19 28.95
CA PRO A 217 31.17 12.40 28.72
C PRO A 217 30.70 11.45 29.90
N GLU A 218 29.65 10.63 29.61
CA GLU A 218 29.28 9.24 30.08
C GLU A 218 28.68 8.98 31.49
N PRO A 219 27.97 7.83 31.79
CA PRO A 219 27.67 6.60 31.01
C PRO A 219 26.19 6.07 31.05
N GLU A 220 25.92 4.95 30.33
CA GLU A 220 24.69 4.10 30.37
C GLU A 220 24.54 3.28 31.67
N PRO A 221 23.33 2.76 32.01
CA PRO A 221 23.14 1.29 31.98
C PRO A 221 21.73 0.72 31.66
N VAL A 222 21.75 -0.40 30.92
CA VAL A 222 21.03 -1.73 31.03
C VAL A 222 19.48 -1.83 31.16
N PRO A 223 18.81 -2.72 30.36
CA PRO A 223 17.35 -2.93 30.37
C PRO A 223 16.85 -4.09 31.27
N GLU A 224 15.58 -4.04 31.67
CA GLU A 224 14.86 -5.12 32.37
C GLU A 224 13.71 -5.76 31.53
N PRO A 225 13.31 -7.02 31.84
CA PRO A 225 12.77 -7.98 30.86
C PRO A 225 11.23 -8.09 30.80
N LYS A 226 10.74 -8.63 29.66
CA LYS A 226 9.32 -8.94 29.40
C LYS A 226 8.87 -10.26 30.06
N PRO A 227 7.64 -10.35 30.60
CA PRO A 227 7.07 -11.61 31.10
C PRO A 227 6.41 -12.46 30.00
N VAL A 228 6.50 -13.79 30.16
CA VAL A 228 6.02 -14.86 29.27
C VAL A 228 4.59 -15.28 29.62
N PRO A 229 3.67 -15.50 28.65
CA PRO A 229 2.36 -16.09 28.92
C PRO A 229 2.35 -17.64 28.88
N PRO A 230 1.45 -18.31 29.64
CA PRO A 230 1.43 -19.77 29.84
C PRO A 230 0.79 -20.57 28.68
N PRO A 231 1.06 -21.89 28.58
CA PRO A 231 0.65 -22.74 27.46
C PRO A 231 -0.82 -23.19 27.55
N LYS A 232 -1.48 -23.34 26.39
CA LYS A 232 -2.84 -23.89 26.25
C LYS A 232 -2.85 -25.40 25.93
N PRO A 233 -3.93 -26.12 26.29
CA PRO A 233 -3.97 -27.59 26.33
C PRO A 233 -4.33 -28.25 25.00
N VAL A 234 -3.88 -29.49 24.84
CA VAL A 234 -4.09 -30.36 23.67
C VAL A 234 -5.46 -31.07 23.74
N PRO A 235 -6.26 -31.10 22.65
CA PRO A 235 -7.48 -31.90 22.58
C PRO A 235 -7.23 -33.35 22.06
N PRO A 236 -8.10 -34.32 22.43
CA PRO A 236 -7.92 -35.75 22.17
C PRO A 236 -8.33 -36.18 20.73
N PRO A 237 -7.86 -37.34 20.22
CA PRO A 237 -8.13 -37.78 18.86
C PRO A 237 -9.28 -38.79 18.77
N LYS A 238 -10.03 -38.75 17.65
CA LYS A 238 -10.69 -39.86 16.88
C LYS A 238 -11.85 -39.30 16.02
N PRO A 239 -12.40 -40.01 15.00
CA PRO A 239 -11.95 -41.22 14.30
C PRO A 239 -11.86 -41.06 12.75
N VAL A 240 -11.24 -42.05 12.12
CA VAL A 240 -10.94 -42.17 10.69
C VAL A 240 -12.20 -42.48 9.86
N VAL A 241 -12.45 -41.72 8.79
CA VAL A 241 -13.28 -42.12 7.65
C VAL A 241 -12.39 -42.11 6.41
N ALA A 242 -12.35 -43.25 5.71
CA ALA A 242 -11.44 -43.51 4.60
C ALA A 242 -11.72 -42.62 3.38
N ALA A 243 -10.68 -41.97 2.87
CA ALA A 243 -10.70 -41.13 1.67
C ALA A 243 -10.42 -41.96 0.39
N PRO A 244 -10.95 -41.54 -0.78
CA PRO A 244 -10.63 -42.13 -2.08
C PRO A 244 -9.13 -41.98 -2.42
N PRO A 245 -8.56 -42.82 -3.31
CA PRO A 245 -7.11 -42.89 -3.50
C PRO A 245 -6.56 -41.55 -4.01
N PRO A 246 -5.44 -41.07 -3.45
CA PRO A 246 -4.92 -39.76 -3.76
C PRO A 246 -4.30 -39.74 -5.17
N PRO A 247 -4.43 -38.61 -5.91
CA PRO A 247 -3.59 -38.36 -7.07
C PRO A 247 -2.10 -38.42 -6.64
N PRO A 248 -1.18 -38.79 -7.56
CA PRO A 248 0.24 -38.85 -7.23
C PRO A 248 0.68 -37.52 -6.63
N PRO A 249 1.44 -37.52 -5.53
CA PRO A 249 1.82 -36.29 -4.86
C PRO A 249 2.60 -35.42 -5.85
N PRO A 250 2.24 -34.12 -6.01
CA PRO A 250 3.13 -33.20 -6.67
C PRO A 250 4.50 -33.26 -5.96
N PRO A 251 5.61 -33.11 -6.69
CA PRO A 251 6.93 -33.04 -6.06
C PRO A 251 6.85 -32.06 -4.89
N PRO A 252 7.35 -32.41 -3.69
CA PRO A 252 7.31 -31.49 -2.57
C PRO A 252 7.91 -30.16 -3.02
N ALA A 253 7.12 -29.09 -2.92
CA ALA A 253 7.60 -27.75 -3.17
C ALA A 253 8.87 -27.60 -2.32
N PRO A 254 10.04 -27.29 -2.93
CA PRO A 254 11.28 -27.22 -2.18
C PRO A 254 11.11 -26.21 -1.04
N THR A 255 11.10 -26.69 0.20
CA THR A 255 11.07 -25.85 1.39
C THR A 255 12.36 -25.04 1.42
N LEU A 256 12.26 -23.72 1.43
CA LEU A 256 13.32 -22.71 1.27
C LEU A 256 14.51 -22.78 2.25
N ASP A 257 14.55 -23.75 3.15
CA ASP A 257 15.50 -23.80 4.27
C ASP A 257 16.90 -24.38 3.93
N ASN A 258 17.24 -24.69 2.66
CA ASN A 258 18.42 -25.54 2.40
C ASN A 258 19.29 -25.25 1.16
N TYR A 259 19.18 -24.09 0.50
CA TYR A 259 19.69 -23.97 -0.88
C TYR A 259 20.95 -23.11 -1.07
N ALA A 260 21.24 -22.21 -0.15
CA ALA A 260 22.25 -21.15 -0.28
C ALA A 260 23.72 -21.55 -0.47
N CYS A 261 24.17 -22.60 0.21
CA CYS A 261 25.53 -23.11 0.17
C CYS A 261 25.43 -24.50 0.79
N ARG A 262 25.39 -25.55 -0.04
CA ARG A 262 25.39 -26.92 0.48
C ARG A 262 26.69 -27.12 1.26
N LYS A 263 26.60 -27.07 2.59
CA LYS A 263 27.70 -27.27 3.55
C LYS A 263 28.48 -28.59 3.39
N LYS A 264 28.05 -29.46 2.45
CA LYS A 264 28.57 -30.79 2.16
C LYS A 264 28.88 -31.04 0.66
N ALA A 265 28.72 -30.06 -0.22
CA ALA A 265 29.03 -30.23 -1.65
C ALA A 265 30.28 -29.39 -1.99
N PRO A 266 31.43 -30.00 -2.30
CA PRO A 266 32.65 -29.28 -2.68
C PRO A 266 32.47 -28.39 -3.94
N ASP A 267 31.40 -28.62 -4.73
CA ASP A 267 31.08 -27.90 -5.97
C ASP A 267 29.82 -27.02 -5.86
N ALA A 268 29.48 -26.52 -4.67
CA ALA A 268 28.31 -25.66 -4.49
C ALA A 268 28.50 -24.31 -5.22
N VAL A 269 27.79 -24.13 -6.34
CA VAL A 269 27.81 -22.88 -7.12
C VAL A 269 26.94 -21.83 -6.42
N PRO A 270 27.43 -20.59 -6.24
CA PRO A 270 26.60 -19.52 -5.69
C PRO A 270 25.40 -19.25 -6.60
N PRO A 271 24.22 -18.95 -6.02
CA PRO A 271 23.02 -18.69 -6.80
C PRO A 271 23.20 -17.45 -7.67
N GLN A 272 22.63 -17.49 -8.88
CA GLN A 272 22.64 -16.35 -9.79
C GLN A 272 21.62 -15.30 -9.32
N PHE A 273 22.07 -14.05 -9.18
CA PHE A 273 21.26 -12.98 -8.61
C PHE A 273 21.05 -11.84 -9.60
N VAL A 274 19.78 -11.56 -9.90
CA VAL A 274 19.38 -10.48 -10.82
C VAL A 274 18.42 -9.55 -10.12
N VAL A 275 18.66 -8.25 -10.25
CA VAL A 275 17.75 -7.20 -9.80
C VAL A 275 17.10 -6.57 -11.02
N VAL A 276 15.78 -6.48 -11.00
CA VAL A 276 15.01 -5.63 -11.90
C VAL A 276 14.57 -4.42 -11.10
N LEU A 277 14.99 -3.23 -11.52
CA LEU A 277 14.59 -1.99 -10.88
C LEU A 277 13.66 -1.23 -11.83
N ASP A 278 12.43 -1.01 -11.36
CA ASP A 278 11.48 -0.14 -12.03
C ASP A 278 12.02 1.28 -12.07
N THR A 279 12.13 1.80 -13.29
CA THR A 279 12.51 3.18 -13.56
C THR A 279 11.41 3.90 -14.33
N SER A 280 10.16 3.46 -14.25
CA SER A 280 9.01 4.10 -14.89
C SER A 280 8.72 5.50 -14.31
N GLY A 281 7.98 6.34 -15.02
CA GLY A 281 7.73 7.74 -14.64
C GLY A 281 6.98 7.86 -13.32
N SER A 282 6.14 6.89 -12.98
CA SER A 282 5.44 6.82 -11.69
C SER A 282 6.39 6.66 -10.51
N MET A 283 7.63 6.20 -10.73
CA MET A 283 8.65 6.12 -9.69
C MET A 283 9.11 7.49 -9.19
N ASP A 284 8.86 8.58 -9.93
CA ASP A 284 9.18 9.93 -9.46
C ASP A 284 8.11 10.49 -8.49
N LEU A 285 6.95 9.83 -8.39
CA LEU A 285 5.92 10.21 -7.43
C LEU A 285 6.39 10.00 -5.99
N ASN A 286 5.83 10.77 -5.07
CA ASN A 286 5.96 10.58 -3.63
C ASN A 286 5.56 9.16 -3.24
N ILE A 287 6.28 8.56 -2.29
CA ILE A 287 5.99 7.21 -1.80
C ILE A 287 4.56 7.04 -1.26
N LYS A 288 3.94 8.12 -0.78
CA LYS A 288 2.57 8.17 -0.25
C LYS A 288 1.50 8.44 -1.31
N SER A 289 1.88 8.78 -2.55
CA SER A 289 0.92 9.04 -3.62
C SER A 289 0.10 7.78 -3.92
N VAL A 290 -1.21 7.94 -3.91
CA VAL A 290 -2.17 6.86 -4.15
C VAL A 290 -2.47 6.71 -5.64
N LYS A 291 -3.14 5.62 -6.02
CA LYS A 291 -3.45 5.34 -7.43
C LYS A 291 -4.27 6.46 -8.08
N SER A 292 -5.19 7.11 -7.34
CA SER A 292 -5.97 8.23 -7.86
C SER A 292 -5.12 9.49 -8.16
N ASP A 293 -3.99 9.69 -7.47
CA ASP A 293 -3.07 10.79 -7.77
C ASP A 293 -2.27 10.50 -9.03
N GLU A 294 -1.86 9.24 -9.20
CA GLU A 294 -1.20 8.75 -10.40
C GLU A 294 -2.12 8.82 -11.62
N ASP A 295 -3.35 8.32 -11.51
CA ASP A 295 -4.36 8.38 -12.59
C ASP A 295 -4.73 9.82 -12.94
N TRP A 296 -4.84 10.69 -11.92
CA TRP A 296 -5.03 12.12 -12.16
C TRP A 296 -3.84 12.72 -12.91
N PHE A 297 -2.61 12.51 -12.44
CA PHE A 297 -1.45 13.16 -13.06
C PHE A 297 -1.14 12.62 -14.47
N PHE A 298 -1.13 11.30 -14.65
CA PHE A 298 -0.79 10.66 -15.92
C PHE A 298 -1.97 10.52 -16.89
N GLY A 299 -3.21 10.66 -16.41
CA GLY A 299 -4.40 10.57 -17.26
C GLY A 299 -4.62 11.78 -18.18
N ASN A 300 -4.06 12.94 -17.84
CA ASN A 300 -4.11 14.13 -18.70
C ASN A 300 -2.92 15.06 -18.41
N GLU A 301 -2.09 15.33 -19.43
CA GLU A 301 -0.91 16.19 -19.31
C GLU A 301 -1.23 17.63 -18.81
N MET A 302 -2.46 18.11 -19.02
CA MET A 302 -2.86 19.44 -18.56
C MET A 302 -3.03 19.53 -17.04
N ASN A 303 -3.24 18.41 -16.35
CA ASN A 303 -3.52 18.39 -14.91
C ASN A 303 -2.39 19.00 -14.08
N LYS A 304 -1.14 18.91 -14.56
CA LYS A 304 0.03 19.55 -13.92
C LYS A 304 -0.08 21.09 -13.83
N TYR A 305 -0.83 21.72 -14.73
CA TYR A 305 -1.06 23.17 -14.75
C TYR A 305 -2.35 23.56 -14.02
N LEU A 306 -3.34 22.66 -13.97
CA LEU A 306 -4.64 22.93 -13.37
C LEU A 306 -4.58 22.94 -11.83
N ASP A 307 -3.71 22.13 -11.24
CA ASP A 307 -3.47 22.14 -9.79
C ASP A 307 -1.97 22.02 -9.48
N PRO A 308 -1.24 23.14 -9.48
CA PRO A 308 0.19 23.16 -9.15
C PRO A 308 0.48 22.71 -7.72
N ASN A 309 -0.43 22.98 -6.77
CA ASN A 309 -0.25 22.59 -5.37
C ASN A 309 -0.34 21.08 -5.20
N ARG A 310 -1.34 20.43 -5.81
CA ARG A 310 -1.43 18.98 -5.84
C ARG A 310 -0.23 18.37 -6.54
N THR A 311 0.20 18.93 -7.67
CA THR A 311 1.41 18.50 -8.38
C THR A 311 2.64 18.54 -7.47
N MET A 312 2.86 19.64 -6.75
CA MET A 312 3.96 19.75 -5.78
C MET A 312 3.89 18.70 -4.67
N GLN A 313 2.68 18.35 -4.20
CA GLN A 313 2.49 17.33 -3.16
C GLN A 313 2.80 15.93 -3.67
N ILE A 314 2.30 15.57 -4.86
CA ILE A 314 2.46 14.21 -5.40
C ILE A 314 3.89 13.94 -5.89
N PHE A 315 4.72 14.97 -6.10
CA PHE A 315 6.16 14.87 -6.40
C PHE A 315 7.04 15.28 -5.22
N ALA A 316 6.45 15.56 -4.05
CA ALA A 316 7.24 15.85 -2.86
C ALA A 316 8.16 14.67 -2.53
N LYS A 317 9.34 14.96 -1.98
CA LYS A 317 10.27 13.91 -1.55
C LYS A 317 9.81 13.28 -0.22
N PRO A 318 10.17 12.02 0.08
CA PRO A 318 10.90 11.09 -0.78
C PRO A 318 10.01 10.50 -1.88
N SER A 319 10.56 10.35 -3.08
CA SER A 319 9.90 9.65 -4.18
C SER A 319 9.98 8.12 -3.99
N ARG A 320 9.15 7.38 -4.73
CA ARG A 320 9.22 5.93 -4.84
C ARG A 320 10.62 5.48 -5.29
N MET A 321 11.23 6.20 -6.24
CA MET A 321 12.59 5.98 -6.71
C MET A 321 13.63 6.17 -5.61
N ASP A 322 13.52 7.21 -4.77
CA ASP A 322 14.46 7.43 -3.67
C ASP A 322 14.42 6.26 -2.69
N VAL A 323 13.20 5.84 -2.29
CA VAL A 323 13.01 4.69 -1.40
C VAL A 323 13.55 3.40 -2.02
N ALA A 324 13.32 3.18 -3.32
CA ALA A 324 13.82 2.00 -4.04
C ALA A 324 15.34 1.99 -4.12
N LYS A 325 15.98 3.12 -4.45
CA LYS A 325 17.44 3.28 -4.50
C LYS A 325 18.08 2.98 -3.15
N ASP A 326 17.56 3.57 -2.08
CA ASP A 326 18.10 3.38 -0.73
C ASP A 326 17.94 1.93 -0.26
N SER A 327 16.79 1.32 -0.54
CA SER A 327 16.51 -0.07 -0.21
C SER A 327 17.39 -1.04 -0.97
N LEU A 328 17.57 -0.83 -2.28
CA LEU A 328 18.44 -1.63 -3.12
C LEU A 328 19.91 -1.48 -2.70
N ALA A 329 20.36 -0.27 -2.39
CA ALA A 329 21.71 -0.05 -1.86
C ALA A 329 21.93 -0.77 -0.53
N GLY A 330 20.95 -0.71 0.38
CA GLY A 330 20.98 -1.46 1.64
C GLY A 330 21.06 -2.97 1.43
N MET A 331 20.29 -3.52 0.48
CA MET A 331 20.36 -4.94 0.11
C MET A 331 21.74 -5.31 -0.44
N ILE A 332 22.27 -4.57 -1.42
CA ILE A 332 23.56 -4.86 -2.06
C ILE A 332 24.71 -4.87 -1.03
N ASN A 333 24.67 -3.95 -0.06
CA ASN A 333 25.64 -3.92 1.03
C ASN A 333 25.57 -5.16 1.93
N GLY A 334 24.38 -5.74 2.09
CA GLY A 334 24.14 -6.93 2.92
C GLY A 334 24.31 -8.28 2.21
N LEU A 335 24.51 -8.31 0.88
CA LEU A 335 24.70 -9.54 0.12
C LEU A 335 26.05 -10.22 0.46
N ASP A 336 26.10 -11.55 0.41
CA ASP A 336 27.36 -12.31 0.55
C ASP A 336 28.37 -11.90 -0.55
N PRO A 337 29.67 -11.72 -0.24
CA PRO A 337 30.69 -11.33 -1.23
C PRO A 337 30.81 -12.22 -2.47
N LYS A 338 30.38 -13.49 -2.40
CA LYS A 338 30.41 -14.42 -3.55
C LYS A 338 29.21 -14.24 -4.50
N ILE A 339 28.21 -13.45 -4.12
CA ILE A 339 27.03 -13.20 -4.95
C ILE A 339 27.28 -11.98 -5.84
N ASP A 340 27.42 -12.25 -7.14
CA ASP A 340 27.44 -11.25 -8.19
C ASP A 340 26.03 -10.74 -8.47
N THR A 341 25.87 -9.44 -8.71
CA THR A 341 24.56 -8.81 -8.95
C THR A 341 24.46 -8.34 -10.40
N ARG A 342 23.47 -8.83 -11.14
CA ARG A 342 23.06 -8.21 -12.42
C ARG A 342 21.98 -7.18 -12.17
N LEU A 343 22.05 -6.02 -12.81
CA LEU A 343 21.00 -4.99 -12.73
C LEU A 343 20.34 -4.80 -14.10
N ILE A 344 19.01 -4.86 -14.14
CA ILE A 344 18.16 -4.55 -15.29
C ILE A 344 17.25 -3.38 -14.91
N THR A 345 17.13 -2.40 -15.81
CA THR A 345 16.26 -1.23 -15.65
C THR A 345 15.25 -1.14 -16.78
N PHE A 346 14.36 -0.15 -16.75
CA PHE A 346 13.40 0.11 -17.83
C PHE A 346 13.89 1.27 -18.71
N ALA A 347 13.41 1.33 -19.95
CA ALA A 347 13.59 2.47 -20.84
C ALA A 347 12.48 2.47 -21.90
N GLY A 348 11.24 2.78 -21.50
CA GLY A 348 10.07 2.59 -22.34
C GLY A 348 9.61 1.14 -22.40
N CYS A 349 8.56 0.90 -23.18
CA CYS A 349 8.09 -0.45 -23.48
C CYS A 349 8.99 -1.21 -24.48
N GLU A 350 9.97 -0.54 -25.10
CA GLU A 350 10.78 -1.11 -26.18
C GLU A 350 12.14 -1.63 -25.71
N ARG A 351 12.61 -1.19 -24.55
CA ARG A 351 13.97 -1.50 -24.08
C ARG A 351 13.99 -1.83 -22.60
N THR A 352 14.73 -2.89 -22.27
CA THR A 352 15.06 -3.31 -20.91
C THR A 352 16.59 -3.29 -20.74
N PRO A 353 17.21 -2.11 -20.50
CA PRO A 353 18.66 -2.01 -20.42
C PRO A 353 19.24 -2.96 -19.36
N ASP A 354 20.20 -3.77 -19.79
CA ASP A 354 21.02 -4.61 -18.92
C ASP A 354 22.27 -3.82 -18.54
N GLN A 355 22.37 -3.42 -17.27
CA GLN A 355 23.49 -2.64 -16.74
C GLN A 355 24.73 -3.52 -16.51
N GLY A 356 24.64 -4.82 -16.79
CA GLY A 356 25.72 -5.78 -16.63
C GLY A 356 25.74 -6.42 -15.25
N VAL A 357 26.82 -7.19 -15.02
CA VAL A 357 27.06 -7.93 -13.78
C VAL A 357 28.14 -7.23 -12.96
N PHE A 358 27.87 -7.06 -11.68
CA PHE A 358 28.73 -6.37 -10.72
C PHE A 358 29.16 -7.35 -9.64
N LYS A 359 30.48 -7.49 -9.48
CA LYS A 359 31.07 -8.34 -8.44
C LYS A 359 31.15 -7.58 -7.12
N PHE A 360 31.59 -8.25 -6.06
CA PHE A 360 31.81 -7.61 -4.75
C PHE A 360 32.64 -6.33 -4.83
N GLY A 361 33.77 -6.35 -5.54
CA GLY A 361 34.63 -5.18 -5.71
C GLY A 361 33.98 -4.01 -6.47
N ASP A 362 32.90 -4.27 -7.22
CA ASP A 362 32.18 -3.29 -8.00
C ASP A 362 30.95 -2.71 -7.27
N ARG A 363 30.64 -3.16 -6.05
CA ARG A 363 29.40 -2.79 -5.35
C ARG A 363 29.24 -1.28 -5.21
N GLN A 364 30.30 -0.56 -4.90
CA GLN A 364 30.23 0.89 -4.76
C GLN A 364 29.93 1.58 -6.10
N ARG A 365 30.49 1.06 -7.20
CA ARG A 365 30.19 1.53 -8.56
C ARG A 365 28.74 1.25 -8.93
N LEU A 366 28.23 0.06 -8.61
CA LEU A 366 26.82 -0.30 -8.78
C LEU A 366 25.90 0.65 -8.00
N ILE A 367 26.17 0.88 -6.71
CA ILE A 367 25.35 1.75 -5.85
C ILE A 367 25.35 3.18 -6.37
N ASN A 368 26.51 3.71 -6.79
CA ASN A 368 26.60 5.04 -7.37
C ASN A 368 25.82 5.13 -8.70
N GLY A 369 25.90 4.09 -9.54
CA GLY A 369 25.10 3.98 -10.76
C GLY A 369 23.60 3.99 -10.47
N ILE A 370 23.14 3.20 -9.50
CA ILE A 370 21.74 3.15 -9.05
C ILE A 370 21.28 4.53 -8.56
N ARG A 371 22.08 5.22 -7.75
CA ARG A 371 21.77 6.57 -7.25
C ARG A 371 21.60 7.59 -8.38
N GLY A 372 22.35 7.43 -9.47
CA GLY A 372 22.28 8.28 -10.66
C GLY A 372 21.13 7.96 -11.62
N LEU A 373 20.35 6.88 -11.41
CA LEU A 373 19.22 6.55 -12.28
C LEU A 373 18.12 7.60 -12.18
N VAL A 374 17.49 7.91 -13.31
CA VAL A 374 16.35 8.83 -13.39
C VAL A 374 15.16 8.07 -13.96
N PRO A 375 13.95 8.26 -13.40
CA PRO A 375 12.72 7.73 -13.98
C PRO A 375 12.54 8.12 -15.46
N ASN A 376 11.95 7.23 -16.24
CA ASN A 376 11.65 7.34 -17.66
C ASN A 376 10.27 6.72 -17.96
N ASP A 377 9.72 6.91 -19.14
CA ASP A 377 8.37 6.39 -19.41
C ASP A 377 8.32 4.87 -19.54
N GLY A 378 7.14 4.30 -19.23
CA GLY A 378 6.77 2.91 -19.48
C GLY A 378 7.22 1.90 -18.42
N THR A 379 6.39 0.88 -18.21
CA THR A 379 6.60 -0.19 -17.22
C THR A 379 6.55 -1.56 -17.91
N PRO A 380 7.62 -1.99 -18.63
CA PRO A 380 7.69 -3.28 -19.32
C PRO A 380 7.93 -4.44 -18.33
N LEU A 381 7.01 -4.62 -17.39
CA LEU A 381 7.16 -5.56 -16.28
C LEU A 381 7.27 -7.01 -16.77
N ALA A 382 6.43 -7.42 -17.71
CA ALA A 382 6.42 -8.77 -18.25
C ALA A 382 7.68 -9.06 -19.07
N ASP A 383 8.15 -8.11 -19.89
CA ASP A 383 9.34 -8.27 -20.71
C ASP A 383 10.62 -8.26 -19.87
N SER A 384 10.70 -7.36 -18.90
CA SER A 384 11.84 -7.32 -17.97
C SER A 384 11.94 -8.59 -17.13
N LEU A 385 10.81 -9.14 -16.68
CA LEU A 385 10.77 -10.45 -16.02
C LEU A 385 11.24 -11.58 -16.95
N ALA A 386 10.75 -11.63 -18.18
CA ALA A 386 11.17 -12.64 -19.16
C ALA A 386 12.67 -12.52 -19.47
N TYR A 387 13.15 -11.29 -19.66
CA TYR A 387 14.54 -11.01 -19.95
C TYR A 387 15.44 -11.38 -18.75
N ALA A 388 15.08 -10.99 -17.54
CA ALA A 388 15.81 -11.36 -16.32
C ALA A 388 15.90 -12.88 -16.15
N ALA A 389 14.79 -13.61 -16.36
CA ALA A 389 14.78 -15.06 -16.33
C ALA A 389 15.67 -15.69 -17.41
N SER A 390 15.80 -15.06 -18.58
CA SER A 390 16.71 -15.54 -19.63
C SER A 390 18.20 -15.39 -19.28
N LYS A 391 18.55 -14.59 -18.27
CA LYS A 391 19.94 -14.36 -17.82
C LYS A 391 20.39 -15.32 -16.74
N VAL A 392 19.52 -16.21 -16.30
CA VAL A 392 19.81 -17.18 -15.25
C VAL A 392 19.44 -18.59 -15.71
N ASP A 393 20.09 -19.57 -15.11
CA ASP A 393 19.81 -20.99 -15.27
C ASP A 393 19.09 -21.51 -14.04
N GLY A 394 17.81 -21.15 -13.90
CA GLY A 394 16.93 -21.72 -12.88
C GLY A 394 16.46 -23.15 -13.17
N ARG A 395 17.04 -23.85 -14.16
CA ARG A 395 16.80 -25.28 -14.40
C ARG A 395 17.75 -26.12 -13.58
N ASN A 396 19.04 -25.87 -13.76
CA ASN A 396 20.09 -26.68 -13.13
C ASN A 396 20.69 -26.01 -11.89
N ASN A 397 20.55 -24.70 -11.73
CA ASN A 397 21.13 -23.94 -10.65
C ASN A 397 20.04 -23.16 -9.89
N ASP A 398 20.33 -22.80 -8.64
CA ASP A 398 19.44 -21.91 -7.91
C ASP A 398 19.64 -20.49 -8.44
N ALA A 399 18.53 -19.81 -8.69
CA ALA A 399 18.54 -18.45 -9.24
C ALA A 399 17.48 -17.62 -8.54
N VAL A 400 17.78 -16.34 -8.37
CA VAL A 400 16.93 -15.40 -7.64
C VAL A 400 16.84 -14.12 -8.44
N ILE A 401 15.60 -13.71 -8.71
CA ILE A 401 15.30 -12.39 -9.24
C ILE A 401 14.65 -11.57 -8.13
N VAL A 402 15.07 -10.33 -7.93
CA VAL A 402 14.38 -9.35 -7.07
C VAL A 402 13.89 -8.21 -7.94
N MET A 403 12.58 -8.00 -8.00
CA MET A 403 11.96 -6.94 -8.78
C MET A 403 11.46 -5.82 -7.86
N PHE A 404 11.98 -4.60 -8.00
CA PHE A 404 11.46 -3.41 -7.35
C PHE A 404 10.46 -2.76 -8.30
N VAL A 405 9.18 -2.74 -7.95
CA VAL A 405 8.07 -2.34 -8.85
C VAL A 405 7.03 -1.52 -8.08
N ASP A 406 6.48 -0.48 -8.70
CA ASP A 406 5.46 0.37 -8.07
C ASP A 406 4.02 0.14 -8.59
N GLY A 407 3.88 -0.57 -9.71
CA GLY A 407 2.59 -0.81 -10.36
C GLY A 407 2.51 -2.08 -11.20
N GLU A 408 1.47 -2.14 -12.03
CA GLU A 408 1.22 -3.18 -13.04
C GLU A 408 2.10 -3.01 -14.28
N ASP A 409 2.05 -4.00 -15.17
CA ASP A 409 2.61 -3.86 -16.52
C ASP A 409 1.90 -2.73 -17.28
N GLY A 410 2.66 -1.71 -17.69
CA GLY A 410 2.17 -0.57 -18.46
C GLY A 410 2.26 -0.76 -19.97
N CYS A 411 2.65 -1.95 -20.44
CA CYS A 411 2.98 -2.25 -21.83
C CYS A 411 2.09 -3.36 -22.41
N GLN A 412 0.90 -3.55 -21.82
CA GLN A 412 -0.17 -4.45 -22.28
C GLN A 412 0.23 -5.93 -22.34
N LYS A 413 1.15 -6.37 -21.47
CA LYS A 413 1.56 -7.77 -21.37
C LYS A 413 1.20 -8.38 -20.02
N ASP A 414 0.93 -9.68 -20.03
CA ASP A 414 0.56 -10.42 -18.81
C ASP A 414 1.81 -10.97 -18.10
N ALA A 415 2.30 -10.23 -17.10
CA ALA A 415 3.40 -10.66 -16.25
C ALA A 415 3.07 -11.93 -15.45
N CYS A 416 1.80 -12.18 -15.11
CA CYS A 416 1.35 -13.41 -14.46
C CYS A 416 1.43 -14.62 -15.40
N ALA A 417 1.16 -14.46 -16.70
CA ALA A 417 1.39 -15.51 -17.70
C ALA A 417 2.88 -15.82 -17.87
N VAL A 418 3.72 -14.78 -17.93
CA VAL A 418 5.17 -14.94 -18.04
C VAL A 418 5.74 -15.68 -16.83
N SER A 419 5.37 -15.28 -15.60
CA SER A 419 5.81 -15.96 -14.37
C SER A 419 5.36 -17.42 -14.30
N ARG A 420 4.12 -17.76 -14.71
CA ARG A 420 3.67 -19.17 -14.80
C ARG A 420 4.52 -19.99 -15.78
N ARG A 421 4.92 -19.41 -16.91
CA ARG A 421 5.81 -20.06 -17.88
C ARG A 421 7.20 -20.27 -17.27
N ILE A 422 7.77 -19.24 -16.65
CA ILE A 422 9.06 -19.30 -15.98
C ILE A 422 9.06 -20.39 -14.90
N ALA A 423 8.02 -20.47 -14.06
CA ALA A 423 7.93 -21.49 -13.01
C ALA A 423 7.97 -22.93 -13.56
N ARG A 424 7.40 -23.17 -14.75
CA ARG A 424 7.47 -24.48 -15.43
C ARG A 424 8.83 -24.73 -16.06
N GLU A 425 9.42 -23.71 -16.68
CA GLU A 425 10.67 -23.83 -17.43
C GLU A 425 11.93 -23.73 -16.57
N GLN A 426 11.85 -23.13 -15.39
CA GLN A 426 12.95 -22.86 -14.47
C GLN A 426 12.50 -23.12 -13.01
N PRO A 427 12.30 -24.38 -12.61
CA PRO A 427 11.69 -24.72 -11.31
C PRO A 427 12.53 -24.32 -10.08
N ARG A 428 13.82 -23.99 -10.27
CA ARG A 428 14.73 -23.53 -9.21
C ARG A 428 14.90 -22.00 -9.19
N LEU A 429 14.28 -21.27 -10.12
CA LEU A 429 14.24 -19.82 -10.11
C LEU A 429 13.13 -19.32 -9.17
N ARG A 430 13.50 -18.49 -8.19
CA ARG A 430 12.57 -17.75 -7.34
C ARG A 430 12.54 -16.28 -7.73
N VAL A 431 11.36 -15.71 -7.89
CA VAL A 431 11.19 -14.27 -8.16
C VAL A 431 10.57 -13.61 -6.95
N ASN A 432 11.33 -12.74 -6.30
CA ASN A 432 10.88 -11.91 -5.20
C ASN A 432 10.46 -10.54 -5.74
N VAL A 433 9.37 -10.01 -5.21
CA VAL A 433 8.82 -8.72 -5.63
C VAL A 433 8.84 -7.77 -4.45
N VAL A 434 9.42 -6.61 -4.64
CA VAL A 434 9.39 -5.49 -3.72
C VAL A 434 8.40 -4.47 -4.25
N LYS A 435 7.24 -4.38 -3.61
CA LYS A 435 6.21 -3.39 -3.90
C LYS A 435 6.62 -2.03 -3.33
N ILE A 436 6.68 -1.02 -4.18
CA ILE A 436 6.97 0.37 -3.82
C ILE A 436 5.69 1.19 -3.88
N GLY A 437 5.33 1.86 -2.78
CA GLY A 437 4.14 2.71 -2.72
C GLY A 437 2.80 1.95 -2.67
N ALA A 438 1.72 2.64 -3.03
CA ALA A 438 0.34 2.15 -2.83
C ALA A 438 -0.18 1.21 -3.93
N GLY A 439 0.40 1.20 -5.14
CA GLY A 439 -0.08 0.44 -6.32
C GLY A 439 0.07 -1.10 -6.24
N GLY A 440 -0.64 -1.85 -7.08
CA GLY A 440 -0.47 -3.32 -7.22
C GLY A 440 -1.54 -3.95 -8.14
N PRO A 441 -1.24 -5.06 -8.86
CA PRO A 441 -0.67 -6.31 -8.37
C PRO A 441 0.54 -6.88 -9.16
N SER A 442 1.62 -7.13 -8.42
CA SER A 442 2.75 -7.98 -8.86
C SER A 442 2.86 -9.27 -8.04
N ARG A 443 1.79 -9.63 -7.32
CA ARG A 443 1.76 -10.75 -6.37
C ARG A 443 1.90 -12.12 -7.06
N CYS A 444 1.25 -12.29 -8.21
CA CYS A 444 1.29 -13.52 -8.97
C CYS A 444 2.72 -13.91 -9.39
N ILE A 445 3.59 -12.92 -9.67
CA ILE A 445 4.97 -13.18 -10.11
C ILE A 445 5.72 -13.96 -9.04
N ALA A 446 5.63 -13.50 -7.79
CA ALA A 446 6.21 -14.16 -6.65
C ALA A 446 5.54 -15.50 -6.35
N GLU A 447 4.21 -15.56 -6.31
CA GLU A 447 3.47 -16.79 -5.99
C GLU A 447 3.72 -17.92 -6.99
N ASN A 448 3.69 -17.62 -8.29
CA ASN A 448 3.89 -18.63 -9.34
C ASN A 448 5.29 -19.24 -9.28
N THR A 449 6.30 -18.43 -8.95
CA THR A 449 7.70 -18.87 -8.89
C THR A 449 8.12 -19.33 -7.48
N GLY A 450 7.21 -19.30 -6.50
CA GLY A 450 7.49 -19.63 -5.10
C GLY A 450 8.43 -18.65 -4.39
N GLY A 451 8.51 -17.40 -4.86
CA GLY A 451 9.14 -16.29 -4.16
C GLY A 451 8.17 -15.57 -3.23
N ARG A 452 8.54 -14.35 -2.81
CA ARG A 452 7.76 -13.55 -1.85
C ARG A 452 7.53 -12.11 -2.31
N VAL A 453 6.49 -11.51 -1.74
CA VAL A 453 6.22 -10.08 -1.88
C VAL A 453 6.64 -9.38 -0.60
N TYR A 454 7.43 -8.32 -0.77
CA TYR A 454 7.88 -7.41 0.27
C TYR A 454 7.26 -6.05 0.03
N ASN A 455 6.81 -5.38 1.08
CA ASN A 455 6.29 -4.01 0.96
C ASN A 455 7.37 -3.05 1.44
N SER A 456 7.68 -2.05 0.62
CA SER A 456 8.59 -0.99 1.02
C SER A 456 7.81 0.24 1.48
N THR A 457 7.59 0.32 2.79
CA THR A 457 7.20 1.58 3.45
C THR A 457 8.40 2.27 4.10
N ASN A 458 9.53 1.57 4.28
CA ASN A 458 10.84 2.13 4.61
C ASN A 458 12.00 1.17 4.23
N ALA A 459 13.20 1.73 3.99
CA ALA A 459 14.38 0.98 3.53
C ALA A 459 14.98 0.02 4.57
N ALA A 460 14.78 0.27 5.87
CA ALA A 460 15.37 -0.53 6.95
C ALA A 460 14.63 -1.87 7.15
N GLU A 461 13.29 -1.83 7.12
CA GLU A 461 12.42 -2.99 7.20
C GLU A 461 12.63 -3.90 5.98
N LEU A 462 12.71 -3.29 4.79
CA LEU A 462 13.01 -4.00 3.56
C LEU A 462 14.44 -4.58 3.57
N GLY A 463 15.43 -3.88 4.11
CA GLY A 463 16.77 -4.43 4.33
C GLY A 463 16.77 -5.67 5.22
N SER A 464 15.92 -5.73 6.25
CA SER A 464 15.79 -6.91 7.12
C SER A 464 15.06 -8.08 6.44
N GLN A 465 14.01 -7.77 5.67
CA GLN A 465 13.21 -8.74 4.92
C GLN A 465 13.97 -9.28 3.71
N LEU A 466 14.73 -8.43 3.01
CA LEU A 466 15.66 -8.81 1.97
C LEU A 466 16.89 -9.49 2.55
N LYS A 467 17.33 -9.19 3.77
CA LYS A 467 18.33 -10.02 4.46
C LYS A 467 17.77 -11.40 4.81
N GLN A 468 16.47 -11.53 5.05
CA GLN A 468 15.80 -12.82 5.21
C GLN A 468 15.65 -13.56 3.87
N ALA A 469 15.27 -12.87 2.80
CA ALA A 469 15.26 -13.40 1.43
C ALA A 469 16.67 -13.82 0.99
N THR A 470 17.64 -12.95 1.25
CA THR A 470 19.07 -13.20 1.03
C THR A 470 19.52 -14.34 1.91
N LYS A 471 19.02 -14.51 3.14
CA LYS A 471 19.29 -15.69 3.98
C LYS A 471 18.72 -16.98 3.40
N GLU A 472 17.60 -16.97 2.69
CA GLU A 472 17.16 -18.17 1.93
C GLU A 472 18.14 -18.52 0.79
N VAL A 473 18.90 -17.52 0.37
CA VAL A 473 19.96 -17.54 -0.63
C VAL A 473 21.36 -17.61 0.01
N SER A 474 21.51 -17.46 1.34
CA SER A 474 22.80 -17.23 2.04
C SER A 474 22.97 -17.87 3.44
N SER A 475 21.93 -18.33 4.16
CA SER A 475 21.99 -18.29 5.63
C SER A 475 22.99 -19.26 6.27
N ASN A 476 24.03 -18.66 6.86
CA ASN A 476 25.00 -19.19 7.82
C ASN A 476 26.02 -20.21 7.32
N ALA A 477 26.29 -20.26 6.02
CA ALA A 477 27.49 -20.90 5.54
C ALA A 477 28.63 -19.88 5.59
N LYS A 478 29.64 -20.15 6.41
CA LYS A 478 30.98 -20.09 5.84
C LYS A 478 30.91 -20.91 4.55
N CYS A 479 30.73 -20.26 3.41
CA CYS A 479 30.96 -20.88 2.11
C CYS A 479 32.48 -20.98 2.01
N ASN A 480 33.10 -21.84 2.81
CA ASN A 480 34.54 -22.06 2.81
C ASN A 480 34.92 -22.77 1.53
#